data_AF-X0MTE4-F1
#
_entry.id   AF-X0MTE4-F1
#
_cell.length_a   1.000
_cell.length_b   1.000
_cell.length_c   1.000
_cell.angle_alpha   90.00
_cell.angle_beta   90.00
_cell.angle_gamma   90.00
#
_symmetry.space_group_name_H-M   'P 1'
#
loop_
_entity.id
_entity.type
_entity.pdbx_description
1 polymer ?
#
loop_
_entity_poly.entity_id
_entity_poly.type
_entity_poly.pdbx_seq_one_letter_code
_entity_poly.pdbx_strand_id
1 'polypeptide(L)'
;MTPSEPSRTVTATATAHVLPSFVPYPKGAIKRTWAKGYPRTSDDIKIEEVFQKDKLELALLSSYQWDDEWLMSKIDPRKTKLLLLAFADSEAQKSEMRSNAPPGIKFVFPAMNGPGAMHSKLQLLKYPDYLRVVVPTANLVPYDWGETGVMENMVFLIDLPRLKDPATYRQTAFSTELGRFLSATGVGEGMVSSLANYDFSQTKHLGFVYTIPGGHQGDSLKRIGYSGLGTTVAALGLATDEPIEVDFVCASLGSLNYDLVGAIYNACQGDDGMVEYKSRIGRTGAASKNKASNPWQEKLKDRFRIYFPTEETVGRSRGGRNAAGTICVQPKWWRSPTFPTELVRDCVNTRDGLLMHSKMIMVSQMQAGSQLQTRPQTRPEPRHHDSGPAAAEPKTEEMSLGWVYIGSANLSESAWGRIVKDRATGQPKMSCRNWESGVVVRISNPKNSSTVSASFSTKVKAAEGQARSSVRAGKISGEPDKGCDTSQHNHHHYQMQKQNQKQKQEEGLTDTDAHTDSDMMSGTVFEGTVPIPMRRPGRRYREGEEPWFYSVQG
;
A
#
# COMPACT_ATOMS: atom_id res chain seq x y z
N MET A 1 55.45 67.24 4.18
CA MET A 1 55.95 66.19 3.27
C MET A 1 56.13 64.90 4.06
N THR A 2 55.17 63.99 3.93
CA THR A 2 55.24 62.51 3.95
C THR A 2 53.78 61.99 3.97
N PRO A 3 53.49 60.81 3.39
CA PRO A 3 52.37 60.64 2.47
C PRO A 3 51.13 59.91 3.03
N SER A 4 50.02 60.11 2.32
CA SER A 4 48.68 59.53 2.51
C SER A 4 48.60 58.02 2.25
N GLU A 5 47.98 57.27 3.17
CA GLU A 5 47.55 55.88 2.95
C GLU A 5 46.13 55.80 2.33
N PRO A 6 45.86 54.87 1.41
CA PRO A 6 44.56 54.73 0.77
C PRO A 6 43.58 53.81 1.53
N SER A 7 42.30 54.12 1.35
CA SER A 7 41.10 53.49 1.87
C SER A 7 41.01 51.96 1.66
N ARG A 8 40.68 51.21 2.71
CA ARG A 8 40.31 49.78 2.65
C ARG A 8 38.81 49.62 2.49
N THR A 9 38.38 49.29 1.27
CA THR A 9 37.04 48.79 0.98
C THR A 9 36.95 47.32 1.42
N VAL A 10 36.11 47.02 2.41
CA VAL A 10 35.82 45.64 2.82
C VAL A 10 34.66 45.13 1.96
N THR A 11 35.00 44.37 0.93
CA THR A 11 34.03 43.58 0.16
C THR A 11 33.70 42.33 0.98
N ALA A 12 32.58 42.35 1.70
CA ALA A 12 32.05 41.17 2.37
C ALA A 12 31.33 40.27 1.36
N THR A 13 32.07 39.37 0.72
CA THR A 13 31.51 38.23 -0.01
C THR A 13 30.98 37.23 1.01
N ALA A 14 29.72 37.39 1.42
CA ALA A 14 29.00 36.35 2.14
C ALA A 14 28.64 35.22 1.17
N THR A 15 29.54 34.25 0.99
CA THR A 15 29.19 32.95 0.44
C THR A 15 28.29 32.25 1.46
N ALA A 16 26.98 32.47 1.33
CA ALA A 16 25.98 31.63 1.97
C ALA A 16 26.18 30.19 1.46
N HIS A 17 26.88 29.38 2.24
CA HIS A 17 26.84 27.93 2.09
C HIS A 17 25.41 27.48 2.42
N VAL A 18 24.56 27.47 1.38
CA VAL A 18 23.22 26.88 1.45
C VAL A 18 23.43 25.38 1.58
N LEU A 19 23.18 24.86 2.78
CA LEU A 19 23.09 23.43 3.04
C LEU A 19 22.16 22.79 1.99
N PRO A 20 22.46 21.59 1.46
CA PRO A 20 21.55 20.90 0.57
C PRO A 20 20.18 20.80 1.24
N SER A 21 19.10 21.15 0.52
CA SER A 21 17.73 21.08 1.03
C SER A 21 17.44 19.65 1.47
N PHE A 22 17.52 19.39 2.77
CA PHE A 22 17.28 18.08 3.33
C PHE A 22 15.77 17.85 3.31
N VAL A 23 15.28 17.16 2.28
CA VAL A 23 13.88 16.74 2.22
C VAL A 23 13.66 15.52 3.13
N PRO A 24 12.48 15.36 3.76
CA PRO A 24 12.24 14.28 4.72
C PRO A 24 12.35 12.86 4.14
N TYR A 25 11.83 12.62 2.94
CA TYR A 25 11.76 11.28 2.33
C TYR A 25 12.43 11.22 0.94
N PRO A 26 13.74 11.48 0.83
CA PRO A 26 14.42 11.64 -0.47
C PRO A 26 14.47 10.35 -1.30
N LYS A 27 14.43 9.18 -0.65
CA LYS A 27 14.49 7.86 -1.29
C LYS A 27 13.13 7.15 -1.35
N GLY A 28 12.08 7.83 -0.89
CA GLY A 28 10.79 7.25 -0.63
C GLY A 28 10.73 6.48 0.70
N ALA A 29 9.52 6.29 1.21
CA ALA A 29 9.24 5.49 2.40
C ALA A 29 7.87 4.82 2.29
N ILE A 30 7.72 3.68 2.97
CA ILE A 30 6.45 3.00 3.16
C ILE A 30 6.08 3.11 4.64
N LYS A 31 4.86 3.56 4.90
CA LYS A 31 4.34 3.80 6.24
C LYS A 31 2.97 3.15 6.42
N ARG A 32 2.62 2.86 7.67
CA ARG A 32 1.26 2.57 8.11
C ARG A 32 0.62 3.89 8.54
N THR A 33 -0.68 4.04 8.33
CA THR A 33 -1.40 5.13 8.99
C THR A 33 -1.35 4.92 10.49
N TRP A 34 -1.08 5.99 11.24
CA TRP A 34 -1.24 5.97 12.69
C TRP A 34 -2.65 5.52 13.07
N ALA A 35 -2.80 4.79 14.18
CA ALA A 35 -4.10 4.33 14.68
C ALA A 35 -4.31 4.70 16.15
N LYS A 36 -5.44 5.35 16.45
CA LYS A 36 -5.83 5.73 17.82
C LYS A 36 -5.97 4.50 18.71
N GLY A 37 -5.32 4.51 19.86
CA GLY A 37 -5.37 3.41 20.84
C GLY A 37 -4.27 2.36 20.65
N TYR A 38 -3.34 2.56 19.71
CA TYR A 38 -2.17 1.71 19.53
C TYR A 38 -0.88 2.50 19.81
N PRO A 39 0.19 1.83 20.29
CA PRO A 39 1.51 2.45 20.39
C PRO A 39 1.98 2.94 19.02
N ARG A 40 2.52 4.15 18.99
CA ARG A 40 3.09 4.75 17.78
C ARG A 40 4.52 4.26 17.59
N THR A 41 4.86 3.85 16.38
CA THR A 41 6.24 3.51 15.98
C THR A 41 6.78 4.49 14.93
N SER A 42 8.04 4.31 14.53
CA SER A 42 8.65 5.05 13.40
C SER A 42 7.98 4.75 12.06
N ASP A 43 7.21 3.67 11.97
CA ASP A 43 6.52 3.25 10.74
C ASP A 43 5.15 3.90 10.59
N ASP A 44 4.70 4.64 11.60
CA ASP A 44 3.42 5.33 11.60
C ASP A 44 3.49 6.76 11.10
N ILE A 45 2.52 7.11 10.24
CA ILE A 45 2.33 8.46 9.74
C ILE A 45 0.89 8.94 9.93
N LYS A 46 0.72 10.19 10.35
CA LYS A 46 -0.56 10.90 10.37
C LYS A 46 -0.76 11.73 9.11
N ILE A 47 -2.02 12.04 8.77
CA ILE A 47 -2.32 12.90 7.63
C ILE A 47 -1.67 14.29 7.76
N GLU A 48 -1.57 14.84 8.97
CA GLU A 48 -0.96 16.15 9.20
C GLU A 48 0.54 16.16 8.88
N GLU A 49 1.22 15.02 9.07
CA GLU A 49 2.64 14.86 8.76
C GLU A 49 2.87 14.67 7.26
N VAL A 50 1.87 14.10 6.57
CA VAL A 50 1.84 14.01 5.10
C VAL A 50 1.62 15.40 4.49
N PHE A 51 0.62 16.14 4.97
CA PHE A 51 0.19 17.42 4.40
C PHE A 51 1.03 18.62 4.82
N GLN A 52 1.62 18.62 6.02
CA GLN A 52 2.45 19.71 6.53
C GLN A 52 1.83 21.10 6.27
N LYS A 53 0.55 21.25 6.66
CA LYS A 53 -0.35 22.30 6.18
C LYS A 53 0.19 23.73 6.25
N ASP A 54 1.08 24.03 7.19
CA ASP A 54 1.67 25.35 7.36
C ASP A 54 2.54 25.80 6.17
N LYS A 55 3.09 24.83 5.42
CA LYS A 55 4.00 25.03 4.28
C LYS A 55 3.38 24.66 2.93
N LEU A 56 2.21 24.01 2.93
CA LEU A 56 1.60 23.45 1.73
C LEU A 56 1.03 24.56 0.84
N GLU A 57 1.55 24.69 -0.38
CA GLU A 57 1.13 25.74 -1.33
C GLU A 57 0.04 25.24 -2.28
N LEU A 58 0.16 23.99 -2.72
CA LEU A 58 -0.81 23.38 -3.63
C LEU A 58 -0.90 21.88 -3.37
N ALA A 59 -2.13 21.35 -3.36
CA ALA A 59 -2.38 19.92 -3.34
C ALA A 59 -3.26 19.52 -4.52
N LEU A 60 -2.78 18.58 -5.34
CA LEU A 60 -3.65 17.77 -6.18
C LEU A 60 -3.97 16.50 -5.41
N LEU A 61 -5.26 16.21 -5.22
CA LEU A 61 -5.74 15.07 -4.45
C LEU A 61 -6.69 14.22 -5.30
N SER A 62 -6.54 12.91 -5.25
CA SER A 62 -7.58 11.96 -5.64
C SER A 62 -7.97 11.04 -4.50
N SER A 63 -9.25 10.69 -4.46
CA SER A 63 -9.82 9.74 -3.53
C SER A 63 -11.17 9.25 -4.04
N TYR A 64 -11.60 8.09 -3.53
CA TYR A 64 -12.95 7.59 -3.80
C TYR A 64 -13.97 8.18 -2.84
N GLN A 65 -13.60 8.35 -1.57
CA GLN A 65 -14.44 8.93 -0.52
C GLN A 65 -13.74 10.13 0.12
N TRP A 66 -14.55 11.12 0.48
CA TRP A 66 -14.14 12.41 0.99
C TRP A 66 -15.02 12.74 2.19
N ASP A 67 -14.40 13.14 3.30
CA ASP A 67 -15.06 13.87 4.38
C ASP A 67 -14.59 15.32 4.29
N ASP A 68 -15.45 16.19 3.77
CA ASP A 68 -15.08 17.57 3.42
C ASP A 68 -14.68 18.37 4.67
N GLU A 69 -15.44 18.26 5.77
CA GLU A 69 -15.15 18.96 7.01
C GLU A 69 -13.82 18.48 7.60
N TRP A 70 -13.60 17.16 7.65
CA TRP A 70 -12.36 16.58 8.10
C TRP A 70 -11.19 17.02 7.22
N LEU A 71 -11.30 16.92 5.89
CA LEU A 71 -10.24 17.31 4.96
C LEU A 71 -9.88 18.79 5.12
N MET A 72 -10.87 19.67 5.20
CA MET A 72 -10.66 21.10 5.40
C MET A 72 -9.99 21.41 6.73
N SER A 73 -10.17 20.59 7.77
CA SER A 73 -9.44 20.73 9.05
C SER A 73 -7.94 20.39 8.94
N LYS A 74 -7.55 19.60 7.92
CA LYS A 74 -6.17 19.13 7.71
C LYS A 74 -5.32 20.07 6.84
N ILE A 75 -5.91 21.11 6.26
CA ILE A 75 -5.24 22.05 5.35
C ILE A 75 -5.42 23.51 5.82
N ASP A 76 -4.59 24.44 5.34
CA ASP A 76 -4.82 25.89 5.54
C ASP A 76 -5.38 26.48 4.22
N PRO A 77 -6.71 26.68 4.11
CA PRO A 77 -7.34 27.15 2.86
C PRO A 77 -6.90 28.55 2.43
N ARG A 78 -6.28 29.33 3.32
CA ARG A 78 -5.75 30.66 2.97
C ARG A 78 -4.44 30.59 2.20
N LYS A 79 -3.71 29.47 2.33
CA LYS A 79 -2.39 29.26 1.72
C LYS A 79 -2.43 28.21 0.62
N THR A 80 -3.18 27.14 0.83
CA THR A 80 -3.18 25.97 -0.04
C THR A 80 -4.24 26.07 -1.12
N LYS A 81 -3.83 25.97 -2.39
CA LYS A 81 -4.74 25.73 -3.52
C LYS A 81 -5.02 24.24 -3.67
N LEU A 82 -6.28 23.85 -3.88
CA LEU A 82 -6.67 22.45 -4.07
C LEU A 82 -7.10 22.18 -5.51
N LEU A 83 -6.60 21.08 -6.06
CA LEU A 83 -7.04 20.51 -7.31
C LEU A 83 -7.55 19.08 -7.05
N LEU A 84 -8.86 18.92 -7.03
CA LEU A 84 -9.52 17.67 -6.64
C LEU A 84 -9.88 16.87 -7.90
N LEU A 85 -9.23 15.72 -8.06
CA LEU A 85 -9.62 14.71 -9.03
C LEU A 85 -10.84 13.97 -8.45
N ALA A 86 -12.03 14.32 -8.92
CA ALA A 86 -13.29 13.83 -8.37
C ALA A 86 -14.11 13.06 -9.41
N PHE A 87 -14.98 12.18 -8.92
CA PHE A 87 -15.99 11.53 -9.74
C PHE A 87 -17.24 12.41 -9.81
N ALA A 88 -17.84 12.48 -11.00
CA ALA A 88 -19.19 12.97 -11.18
C ALA A 88 -19.88 12.16 -12.27
N ASP A 89 -21.14 11.80 -12.05
CA ASP A 89 -21.95 10.91 -12.89
C ASP A 89 -22.55 11.60 -14.12
N SER A 90 -22.62 12.93 -14.11
CA SER A 90 -23.34 13.74 -15.10
C SER A 90 -22.74 15.13 -15.23
N GLU A 91 -22.96 15.79 -16.38
CA GLU A 91 -22.57 17.19 -16.56
C GLU A 91 -23.31 18.15 -15.62
N ALA A 92 -24.53 17.79 -15.20
CA ALA A 92 -25.29 18.53 -14.19
C ALA A 92 -24.55 18.51 -12.84
N GLN A 93 -24.17 17.32 -12.37
CA GLN A 93 -23.40 17.18 -11.12
C GLN A 93 -22.03 17.88 -11.21
N LYS A 94 -21.32 17.78 -12.34
CA LYS A 94 -20.06 18.53 -12.55
C LYS A 94 -20.27 20.04 -12.44
N SER A 95 -21.36 20.55 -13.00
CA SER A 95 -21.67 21.98 -12.99
C SER A 95 -22.04 22.45 -11.59
N GLU A 96 -22.81 21.65 -10.86
CA GLU A 96 -23.16 21.90 -9.45
C GLU A 96 -21.90 21.94 -8.57
N MET A 97 -21.06 20.91 -8.63
CA MET A 97 -19.81 20.84 -7.86
C MET A 97 -18.88 22.02 -8.14
N ARG A 98 -18.77 22.45 -9.41
CA ARG A 98 -17.98 23.63 -9.78
C ARG A 98 -18.57 24.93 -9.23
N SER A 99 -19.89 25.07 -9.28
CA SER A 99 -20.59 26.29 -8.83
C SER A 99 -20.52 26.45 -7.31
N ASN A 100 -20.51 25.33 -6.58
CA ASN A 100 -20.43 25.30 -5.12
C ASN A 100 -18.99 25.24 -4.59
N ALA A 101 -17.97 25.21 -5.47
CA ALA A 101 -16.57 25.11 -5.05
C ALA A 101 -16.12 26.40 -4.34
N PRO A 102 -15.60 26.30 -3.09
CA PRO A 102 -15.01 27.45 -2.41
C PRO A 102 -13.81 28.04 -3.18
N PRO A 103 -13.48 29.33 -2.97
CA PRO A 103 -12.28 29.93 -3.53
C PRO A 103 -11.02 29.10 -3.21
N GLY A 104 -10.17 28.90 -4.22
CA GLY A 104 -8.95 28.11 -4.08
C GLY A 104 -9.12 26.61 -4.33
N ILE A 105 -10.35 26.12 -4.51
CA ILE A 105 -10.64 24.72 -4.86
C ILE A 105 -11.05 24.63 -6.33
N LYS A 106 -10.48 23.66 -7.06
CA LYS A 106 -10.85 23.36 -8.44
C LYS A 106 -11.06 21.86 -8.61
N PHE A 107 -12.16 21.47 -9.26
CA PHE A 107 -12.41 20.09 -9.64
C PHE A 107 -11.87 19.75 -11.03
N VAL A 108 -11.29 18.56 -11.15
CA VAL A 108 -10.98 17.87 -12.41
C VAL A 108 -11.78 16.57 -12.41
N PHE A 109 -12.48 16.29 -13.49
CA PHE A 109 -13.37 15.13 -13.61
C PHE A 109 -12.82 14.16 -14.67
N PRO A 110 -12.05 13.14 -14.27
CA PRO A 110 -11.50 12.16 -15.21
C PRO A 110 -12.59 11.44 -16.00
N ALA A 111 -12.31 11.15 -17.27
CA ALA A 111 -13.25 10.42 -18.13
C ALA A 111 -13.42 8.97 -17.63
N MET A 112 -14.67 8.54 -17.43
CA MET A 112 -14.98 7.20 -16.88
C MET A 112 -15.22 6.13 -17.94
N ASN A 113 -15.50 6.51 -19.19
CA ASN A 113 -15.66 5.59 -20.33
C ASN A 113 -16.59 4.39 -20.06
N GLY A 114 -17.63 4.58 -19.22
CA GLY A 114 -18.59 3.57 -18.81
C GLY A 114 -18.71 3.43 -17.28
N PRO A 115 -19.44 2.40 -16.81
CA PRO A 115 -19.58 2.13 -15.38
C PRO A 115 -18.25 1.71 -14.74
N GLY A 116 -17.94 2.31 -13.60
CA GLY A 116 -16.75 2.02 -12.82
C GLY A 116 -16.53 3.05 -11.72
N ALA A 117 -15.32 3.08 -11.15
CA ALA A 117 -14.99 3.97 -10.04
C ALA A 117 -13.75 4.83 -10.32
N MET A 118 -13.81 6.09 -9.89
CA MET A 118 -12.61 6.89 -9.68
C MET A 118 -12.00 6.45 -8.34
N HIS A 119 -11.15 5.42 -8.36
CA HIS A 119 -10.67 4.77 -7.14
C HIS A 119 -9.20 5.10 -6.80
N SER A 120 -8.51 5.79 -7.71
CA SER A 120 -7.13 6.25 -7.52
C SER A 120 -7.00 7.10 -6.27
N LYS A 121 -5.87 6.94 -5.59
CA LYS A 121 -5.50 7.65 -4.38
C LYS A 121 -4.09 8.17 -4.58
N LEU A 122 -4.01 9.40 -5.06
CA LEU A 122 -2.78 10.08 -5.42
C LEU A 122 -2.82 11.47 -4.80
N GLN A 123 -1.72 11.86 -4.17
CA GLN A 123 -1.55 13.20 -3.64
C GLN A 123 -0.24 13.78 -4.18
N LEU A 124 -0.33 14.89 -4.90
CA LEU A 124 0.82 15.69 -5.30
C LEU A 124 0.80 16.98 -4.49
N LEU A 125 1.73 17.08 -3.55
CA LEU A 125 1.78 18.13 -2.54
C LEU A 125 2.99 19.01 -2.82
N LYS A 126 2.76 20.25 -3.20
CA LYS A 126 3.80 21.23 -3.53
C LYS A 126 4.12 22.10 -2.34
N TYR A 127 5.41 22.17 -2.06
CA TYR A 127 6.03 23.04 -1.06
C TYR A 127 7.02 23.99 -1.76
N PRO A 128 7.52 25.03 -1.07
CA PRO A 128 8.44 26.00 -1.67
C PRO A 128 9.68 25.36 -2.32
N ASP A 129 10.20 24.30 -1.70
CA ASP A 129 11.49 23.68 -2.00
C ASP A 129 11.42 22.22 -2.49
N TYR A 130 10.25 21.57 -2.47
CA TYR A 130 10.09 20.20 -2.95
C TYR A 130 8.65 19.86 -3.36
N LEU A 131 8.51 18.77 -4.13
CA LEU A 131 7.26 18.10 -4.44
C LEU A 131 7.21 16.79 -3.65
N ARG A 132 6.16 16.57 -2.87
CA ARG A 132 5.87 15.25 -2.30
C ARG A 132 4.87 14.52 -3.19
N VAL A 133 5.23 13.30 -3.60
CA VAL A 133 4.33 12.35 -4.24
C VAL A 133 3.90 11.34 -3.19
N VAL A 134 2.59 11.22 -2.94
CA VAL A 134 2.01 10.27 -1.99
C VAL A 134 1.04 9.35 -2.72
N VAL A 135 1.16 8.05 -2.48
CA VAL A 135 0.18 7.05 -2.93
C VAL A 135 -0.28 6.25 -1.72
N PRO A 136 -1.40 6.66 -1.07
CA PRO A 136 -2.00 5.92 0.02
C PRO A 136 -3.00 4.87 -0.48
N THR A 137 -3.29 3.89 0.37
CA THR A 137 -4.45 2.99 0.20
C THR A 137 -5.73 3.58 0.80
N ALA A 138 -5.58 4.61 1.66
CA ALA A 138 -6.62 5.32 2.40
C ALA A 138 -7.45 6.28 1.53
N ASN A 139 -8.76 6.33 1.80
CA ASN A 139 -9.60 7.46 1.41
C ASN A 139 -9.29 8.70 2.26
N LEU A 140 -9.87 9.85 1.91
CA LEU A 140 -9.70 11.11 2.67
C LEU A 140 -10.82 11.28 3.71
N VAL A 141 -10.80 10.38 4.70
CA VAL A 141 -11.79 10.25 5.78
C VAL A 141 -11.09 9.85 7.09
N PRO A 142 -11.60 10.25 8.27
CA PRO A 142 -10.89 10.09 9.54
C PRO A 142 -10.58 8.63 9.91
N TYR A 143 -11.48 7.69 9.61
CA TYR A 143 -11.28 6.29 9.98
C TYR A 143 -10.14 5.63 9.18
N ASP A 144 -9.96 5.97 7.91
CA ASP A 144 -8.90 5.40 7.08
C ASP A 144 -7.50 5.90 7.49
N TRP A 145 -7.42 7.06 8.13
CA TRP A 145 -6.21 7.62 8.75
C TRP A 145 -6.10 7.30 10.24
N GLY A 146 -6.87 6.30 10.69
CA GLY A 146 -6.83 5.68 12.01
C GLY A 146 -7.27 6.56 13.18
N GLU A 147 -7.91 7.70 12.93
CA GLU A 147 -8.39 8.60 13.99
C GLU A 147 -9.49 8.00 14.86
N THR A 148 -10.28 7.10 14.28
CA THR A 148 -11.30 6.32 15.01
C THR A 148 -10.69 5.08 15.70
N GLY A 149 -9.51 4.64 15.24
CA GLY A 149 -8.79 3.47 15.76
C GLY A 149 -9.42 2.12 15.43
N VAL A 150 -10.25 2.05 14.37
CA VAL A 150 -10.90 0.80 13.91
C VAL A 150 -10.33 0.27 12.59
N MET A 151 -9.63 1.12 11.83
CA MET A 151 -9.09 0.80 10.52
C MET A 151 -7.68 1.38 10.37
N GLU A 152 -6.82 0.71 9.62
CA GLU A 152 -5.57 1.29 9.11
C GLU A 152 -5.36 1.04 7.62
N ASN A 153 -4.41 1.79 7.08
CA ASN A 153 -4.02 1.81 5.69
C ASN A 153 -2.50 1.90 5.54
N MET A 154 -2.04 1.78 4.29
CA MET A 154 -0.63 1.94 3.93
C MET A 154 -0.42 3.21 3.11
N VAL A 155 0.77 3.79 3.21
CA VAL A 155 1.15 5.03 2.53
C VAL A 155 2.55 4.86 1.95
N PHE A 156 2.68 4.99 0.63
CA PHE A 156 3.96 5.31 0.01
C PHE A 156 4.10 6.83 -0.11
N LEU A 157 5.28 7.38 0.17
CA LEU A 157 5.60 8.78 -0.11
C LEU A 157 7.07 8.98 -0.48
N ILE A 158 7.34 9.93 -1.37
CA ILE A 158 8.69 10.39 -1.73
C ILE A 158 8.71 11.91 -1.89
N ASP A 159 9.79 12.53 -1.40
CA ASP A 159 10.03 13.97 -1.52
C ASP A 159 11.08 14.23 -2.60
N LEU A 160 10.70 15.02 -3.59
CA LEU A 160 11.48 15.34 -4.78
C LEU A 160 11.93 16.80 -4.70
N PRO A 161 13.22 17.08 -4.46
CA PRO A 161 13.72 18.45 -4.34
C PRO A 161 13.44 19.27 -5.59
N ARG A 162 13.17 20.56 -5.42
CA ARG A 162 13.04 21.50 -6.53
C ARG A 162 14.40 21.74 -7.17
N LEU A 163 14.45 21.66 -8.50
CA LEU A 163 15.64 21.96 -9.27
C LEU A 163 15.92 23.47 -9.26
N LYS A 164 17.19 23.83 -9.10
CA LYS A 164 17.65 25.23 -9.23
C LYS A 164 17.57 25.70 -10.68
N ASP A 165 17.87 24.79 -11.61
CA ASP A 165 17.79 25.00 -13.05
C ASP A 165 16.94 23.87 -13.67
N PRO A 166 15.72 24.16 -14.15
CA PRO A 166 14.87 23.18 -14.82
C PRO A 166 15.53 22.50 -16.04
N ALA A 167 16.56 23.11 -16.66
CA ALA A 167 17.28 22.48 -17.78
C ALA A 167 18.07 21.23 -17.35
N THR A 168 18.31 21.05 -16.04
CA THR A 168 18.96 19.86 -15.48
C THR A 168 18.02 18.67 -15.29
N TYR A 169 16.72 18.84 -15.55
CA TYR A 169 15.74 17.79 -15.41
C TYR A 169 16.13 16.53 -16.20
N ARG A 170 16.02 15.38 -15.52
CA ARG A 170 16.22 14.06 -16.11
C ARG A 170 14.96 13.25 -15.88
N GLN A 171 14.28 12.96 -16.98
CA GLN A 171 13.09 12.13 -16.97
C GLN A 171 13.44 10.70 -16.54
N THR A 172 12.68 10.17 -15.61
CA THR A 172 12.69 8.75 -15.20
C THR A 172 11.45 8.03 -15.71
N ALA A 173 11.47 6.69 -15.73
CA ALA A 173 10.28 5.89 -16.04
C ALA A 173 9.09 6.29 -15.14
N PHE A 174 9.34 6.43 -13.83
CA PHE A 174 8.34 6.89 -12.87
C PHE A 174 7.72 8.25 -13.24
N SER A 175 8.55 9.28 -13.50
CA SER A 175 8.07 10.62 -13.89
C SER A 175 7.27 10.61 -15.19
N THR A 176 7.64 9.72 -16.12
CA THR A 176 6.98 9.58 -17.41
C THR A 176 5.56 9.03 -17.23
N GLU A 177 5.43 7.92 -16.52
CA GLU A 177 4.15 7.28 -16.28
C GLU A 177 3.23 8.13 -15.39
N LEU A 178 3.77 8.80 -14.38
CA LEU A 178 3.03 9.78 -13.58
C LEU A 178 2.49 10.93 -14.46
N GLY A 179 3.32 11.49 -15.34
CA GLY A 179 2.91 12.54 -16.27
C GLY A 179 1.78 12.08 -17.19
N ARG A 180 1.88 10.87 -17.76
CA ARG A 180 0.83 10.29 -18.61
C ARG A 180 -0.49 10.11 -17.87
N PHE A 181 -0.44 9.60 -16.64
CA PHE A 181 -1.62 9.45 -15.80
C PHE A 181 -2.29 10.80 -15.57
N LEU A 182 -1.53 11.83 -15.16
CA LEU A 182 -2.07 13.17 -14.93
C LEU A 182 -2.69 13.76 -16.21
N SER A 183 -2.01 13.68 -17.35
CA SER A 183 -2.57 14.13 -18.63
C SER A 183 -3.90 13.45 -18.95
N ALA A 184 -3.98 12.13 -18.74
CA ALA A 184 -5.20 11.38 -19.02
C ALA A 184 -6.37 11.73 -18.08
N THR A 185 -6.09 12.16 -16.84
CA THR A 185 -7.13 12.64 -15.93
C THR A 185 -7.76 13.98 -16.33
N GLY A 186 -7.15 14.70 -17.28
CA GLY A 186 -7.56 16.06 -17.66
C GLY A 186 -6.93 17.16 -16.80
N VAL A 187 -5.87 16.84 -16.05
CA VAL A 187 -5.04 17.86 -15.39
C VAL A 187 -4.35 18.69 -16.46
N GLY A 188 -4.43 20.01 -16.34
CA GLY A 188 -3.93 20.93 -17.38
C GLY A 188 -2.42 20.79 -17.62
N GLU A 189 -2.01 20.96 -18.88
CA GLU A 189 -0.63 20.75 -19.33
C GLU A 189 0.41 21.51 -18.51
N GLY A 190 0.15 22.76 -18.12
CA GLY A 190 1.07 23.53 -17.29
C GLY A 190 1.35 22.88 -15.93
N MET A 191 0.37 22.18 -15.34
CA MET A 191 0.57 21.43 -14.10
C MET A 191 1.40 20.17 -14.35
N VAL A 192 1.15 19.45 -15.45
CA VAL A 192 1.93 18.26 -15.82
C VAL A 192 3.38 18.63 -16.14
N SER A 193 3.60 19.65 -16.97
CA SER A 193 4.94 20.15 -17.32
C SER A 193 5.70 20.66 -16.09
N SER A 194 5.00 21.12 -15.05
CA SER A 194 5.65 21.55 -13.81
C SER A 194 6.38 20.44 -13.05
N LEU A 195 6.13 19.16 -13.36
CA LEU A 195 6.93 18.04 -12.83
C LEU A 195 8.41 18.18 -13.19
N ALA A 196 8.73 18.77 -14.35
CA ALA A 196 10.11 19.02 -14.78
C ALA A 196 10.88 20.03 -13.89
N ASN A 197 10.21 20.68 -12.93
CA ASN A 197 10.86 21.55 -11.96
C ASN A 197 11.45 20.79 -10.76
N TYR A 198 11.30 19.46 -10.68
CA TYR A 198 11.71 18.66 -9.53
C TYR A 198 12.67 17.54 -9.95
N ASP A 199 13.57 17.16 -9.04
CA ASP A 199 14.53 16.09 -9.27
C ASP A 199 13.88 14.72 -9.03
N PHE A 200 13.62 13.98 -10.11
CA PHE A 200 13.12 12.62 -10.07
C PHE A 200 14.22 11.56 -10.00
N SER A 201 15.51 11.93 -9.87
CA SER A 201 16.64 10.99 -9.92
C SER A 201 16.56 9.85 -8.90
N GLN A 202 15.95 10.09 -7.73
CA GLN A 202 15.71 9.08 -6.68
C GLN A 202 14.48 8.20 -6.94
N THR A 203 13.92 8.19 -8.15
CA THR A 203 12.78 7.33 -8.51
C THR A 203 13.17 6.14 -9.41
N LYS A 204 14.46 5.91 -9.66
CA LYS A 204 14.94 4.84 -10.57
C LYS A 204 14.57 3.42 -10.12
N HIS A 205 14.43 3.21 -8.82
CA HIS A 205 14.00 1.93 -8.23
C HIS A 205 12.48 1.82 -8.03
N LEU A 206 11.72 2.79 -8.57
CA LEU A 206 10.28 2.90 -8.42
C LEU A 206 9.58 2.79 -9.78
N GLY A 207 8.44 2.11 -9.80
CA GLY A 207 7.54 2.07 -10.94
C GLY A 207 6.20 2.69 -10.59
N PHE A 208 5.67 3.57 -11.44
CA PHE A 208 4.31 4.10 -11.27
C PHE A 208 3.35 3.28 -12.13
N VAL A 209 2.43 2.56 -11.48
CA VAL A 209 1.47 1.65 -12.13
C VAL A 209 0.07 2.24 -12.01
N TYR A 210 -0.72 2.18 -13.08
CA TYR A 210 -2.04 2.76 -13.08
C TYR A 210 -3.02 2.02 -14.00
N THR A 211 -4.30 2.25 -13.75
CA THR A 211 -5.39 1.80 -14.61
C THR A 211 -6.21 3.02 -15.02
N ILE A 212 -6.60 3.06 -16.28
CA ILE A 212 -7.51 4.05 -16.86
C ILE A 212 -8.71 3.27 -17.42
N PRO A 213 -9.96 3.71 -17.22
CA PRO A 213 -11.10 3.02 -17.75
C PRO A 213 -11.20 3.17 -19.28
N GLY A 214 -11.68 2.11 -19.94
CA GLY A 214 -11.83 2.05 -21.38
C GLY A 214 -11.15 0.84 -22.00
N GLY A 215 -11.04 0.87 -23.34
CA GLY A 215 -10.41 -0.16 -24.14
C GLY A 215 -9.04 0.29 -24.65
N HIS A 216 -7.99 -0.48 -24.38
CA HIS A 216 -6.61 -0.16 -24.75
C HIS A 216 -6.02 -1.25 -25.65
N GLN A 217 -5.45 -0.84 -26.79
CA GLN A 217 -4.82 -1.72 -27.79
C GLN A 217 -3.37 -1.27 -28.05
N GLY A 218 -2.60 -2.12 -28.73
CA GLY A 218 -1.21 -1.83 -29.09
C GLY A 218 -0.35 -1.49 -27.87
N ASP A 219 0.49 -0.46 -27.95
CA ASP A 219 1.36 -0.08 -26.84
C ASP A 219 0.60 0.41 -25.61
N SER A 220 -0.63 0.93 -25.76
CA SER A 220 -1.44 1.34 -24.60
C SER A 220 -1.90 0.14 -23.77
N LEU A 221 -2.07 -1.03 -24.39
CA LEU A 221 -2.41 -2.26 -23.67
C LEU A 221 -1.33 -2.60 -22.65
N LYS A 222 -0.06 -2.46 -23.05
CA LYS A 222 1.13 -2.79 -22.25
C LYS A 222 1.35 -1.89 -21.04
N ARG A 223 0.66 -0.74 -20.96
CA ARG A 223 0.83 0.27 -19.90
C ARG A 223 -0.25 0.25 -18.83
N ILE A 224 -1.35 -0.47 -19.05
CA ILE A 224 -2.57 -0.35 -18.24
C ILE A 224 -2.81 -1.63 -17.46
N GLY A 225 -3.28 -1.48 -16.22
CA GLY A 225 -3.75 -2.61 -15.43
C GLY A 225 -2.65 -3.65 -15.16
N TYR A 226 -2.99 -4.94 -15.16
CA TYR A 226 -1.99 -5.98 -14.86
C TYR A 226 -0.91 -6.08 -15.94
N SER A 227 -1.21 -5.70 -17.20
CA SER A 227 -0.20 -5.64 -18.26
C SER A 227 0.82 -4.52 -18.00
N GLY A 228 0.34 -3.37 -17.52
CA GLY A 228 1.18 -2.27 -17.02
C GLY A 228 2.05 -2.66 -15.83
N LEU A 229 1.51 -3.46 -14.91
CA LEU A 229 2.27 -4.03 -13.79
C LEU A 229 3.43 -4.89 -14.30
N GLY A 230 3.17 -5.83 -15.22
CA GLY A 230 4.21 -6.69 -15.77
C GLY A 230 5.30 -5.93 -16.52
N THR A 231 4.91 -4.99 -17.38
CA THR A 231 5.88 -4.10 -18.06
C THR A 231 6.74 -3.33 -17.06
N THR A 232 6.15 -2.87 -15.95
CA THR A 232 6.86 -2.15 -14.89
C THR A 232 7.85 -3.05 -14.14
N VAL A 233 7.43 -4.27 -13.78
CA VAL A 233 8.29 -5.28 -13.14
C VAL A 233 9.48 -5.60 -14.05
N ALA A 234 9.25 -5.81 -15.35
CA ALA A 234 10.32 -6.03 -16.32
C ALA A 234 11.27 -4.83 -16.43
N ALA A 235 10.74 -3.61 -16.53
CA ALA A 235 11.55 -2.39 -16.63
C ALA A 235 12.42 -2.12 -15.39
N LEU A 236 12.01 -2.60 -14.22
CA LEU A 236 12.80 -2.52 -12.98
C LEU A 236 13.87 -3.62 -12.86
N GLY A 237 13.97 -4.51 -13.86
CA GLY A 237 14.88 -5.65 -13.85
C GLY A 237 14.47 -6.73 -12.85
N LEU A 238 13.16 -6.89 -12.62
CA LEU A 238 12.58 -7.83 -11.66
C LEU A 238 11.85 -8.99 -12.34
N ALA A 239 11.79 -9.00 -13.67
CA ALA A 239 11.20 -10.11 -14.43
C ALA A 239 11.96 -11.41 -14.18
N THR A 240 11.23 -12.52 -14.10
CA THR A 240 11.80 -13.83 -13.83
C THR A 240 10.89 -14.95 -14.33
N ASP A 241 11.49 -16.01 -14.86
CA ASP A 241 10.79 -17.25 -15.16
C ASP A 241 10.71 -18.18 -13.95
N GLU A 242 11.48 -17.89 -12.89
CA GLU A 242 11.51 -18.69 -11.67
C GLU A 242 10.21 -18.56 -10.86
N PRO A 243 9.85 -19.59 -10.08
CA PRO A 243 8.78 -19.51 -9.09
C PRO A 243 8.89 -18.29 -8.18
N ILE A 244 7.77 -17.58 -8.03
CA ILE A 244 7.62 -16.50 -7.06
C ILE A 244 6.50 -16.83 -6.07
N GLU A 245 6.61 -16.27 -4.87
CA GLU A 245 5.47 -16.18 -3.96
C GLU A 245 4.84 -14.80 -4.03
N VAL A 246 3.51 -14.75 -4.02
CA VAL A 246 2.71 -13.52 -4.10
C VAL A 246 1.74 -13.46 -2.94
N ASP A 247 1.87 -12.45 -2.09
CA ASP A 247 0.90 -12.09 -1.05
C ASP A 247 0.11 -10.85 -1.52
N PHE A 248 -1.16 -11.05 -1.87
CA PHE A 248 -2.06 -9.99 -2.32
C PHE A 248 -3.00 -9.58 -1.19
N VAL A 249 -2.81 -8.39 -0.63
CA VAL A 249 -3.70 -7.78 0.36
C VAL A 249 -4.73 -6.92 -0.35
N CYS A 250 -6.02 -7.08 -0.02
CA CYS A 250 -7.07 -6.23 -0.57
C CYS A 250 -8.24 -6.05 0.40
N ALA A 251 -9.01 -4.98 0.19
CA ALA A 251 -10.24 -4.75 0.95
C ALA A 251 -11.50 -5.10 0.14
N SER A 252 -11.36 -5.43 -1.13
CA SER A 252 -12.49 -5.91 -1.94
C SER A 252 -12.07 -6.98 -2.94
N LEU A 253 -12.96 -7.96 -3.15
CA LEU A 253 -12.81 -9.03 -4.11
C LEU A 253 -13.91 -8.92 -5.16
N GLY A 254 -13.51 -8.89 -6.44
CA GLY A 254 -14.43 -8.97 -7.57
C GLY A 254 -14.95 -10.39 -7.82
N SER A 255 -15.56 -10.60 -8.98
CA SER A 255 -15.90 -11.95 -9.46
C SER A 255 -14.64 -12.69 -9.92
N LEU A 256 -13.88 -13.25 -8.98
CA LEU A 256 -12.60 -13.89 -9.26
C LEU A 256 -12.75 -15.24 -9.96
N ASN A 257 -11.69 -15.57 -10.70
CA ASN A 257 -11.44 -16.88 -11.28
C ASN A 257 -9.93 -17.07 -11.44
N TYR A 258 -9.54 -18.32 -11.65
CA TYR A 258 -8.13 -18.70 -11.84
C TYR A 258 -7.44 -18.04 -13.04
N ASP A 259 -8.17 -17.65 -14.09
CA ASP A 259 -7.58 -16.93 -15.22
C ASP A 259 -7.08 -15.54 -14.80
N LEU A 260 -7.90 -14.77 -14.08
CA LEU A 260 -7.50 -13.45 -13.60
C LEU A 260 -6.31 -13.54 -12.62
N VAL A 261 -6.37 -14.48 -11.66
CA VAL A 261 -5.28 -14.64 -10.69
C VAL A 261 -4.00 -15.10 -11.40
N GLY A 262 -4.10 -16.00 -12.38
CA GLY A 262 -2.99 -16.42 -13.22
C GLY A 262 -2.38 -15.26 -14.03
N ALA A 263 -3.20 -14.39 -14.62
CA ALA A 263 -2.72 -13.19 -15.31
C ALA A 263 -1.95 -12.25 -14.38
N ILE A 264 -2.44 -12.03 -13.16
CA ILE A 264 -1.78 -11.18 -12.17
C ILE A 264 -0.49 -11.84 -11.67
N TYR A 265 -0.48 -13.15 -11.43
CA TYR A 265 0.75 -13.88 -11.07
C TYR A 265 1.82 -13.75 -12.16
N ASN A 266 1.47 -13.94 -13.43
CA ASN A 266 2.43 -13.77 -14.52
C ASN A 266 2.88 -12.31 -14.65
N ALA A 267 1.99 -11.33 -14.46
CA ALA A 267 2.37 -9.93 -14.39
C ALA A 267 3.37 -9.67 -13.24
N CYS A 268 3.22 -10.36 -12.11
CA CYS A 268 4.20 -10.30 -11.02
C CYS A 268 5.57 -10.90 -11.39
N GLN A 269 5.61 -11.78 -12.40
CA GLN A 269 6.83 -12.30 -13.02
C GLN A 269 7.37 -11.40 -14.16
N GLY A 270 6.66 -10.33 -14.52
CA GLY A 270 7.04 -9.42 -15.60
C GLY A 270 6.36 -9.67 -16.96
N ASP A 271 5.35 -10.56 -17.03
CA ASP A 271 4.58 -10.81 -18.26
C ASP A 271 3.65 -9.64 -18.60
N ASP A 272 3.55 -9.28 -19.88
CA ASP A 272 2.66 -8.22 -20.37
C ASP A 272 1.19 -8.67 -20.51
N GLY A 273 0.84 -9.84 -19.96
CA GLY A 273 -0.49 -10.40 -19.98
C GLY A 273 -0.77 -11.34 -21.15
N MET A 274 0.18 -11.51 -22.08
CA MET A 274 -0.01 -12.36 -23.25
C MET A 274 0.01 -13.84 -22.91
N VAL A 275 0.71 -14.28 -21.86
CA VAL A 275 0.78 -15.72 -21.49
C VAL A 275 -0.60 -16.25 -21.12
N GLU A 276 -1.31 -15.57 -20.22
CA GLU A 276 -2.69 -15.96 -19.86
C GLU A 276 -3.62 -15.84 -21.05
N TYR A 277 -3.56 -14.72 -21.78
CA TYR A 277 -4.46 -14.47 -22.88
C TYR A 277 -4.37 -15.57 -23.95
N LYS A 278 -3.15 -15.92 -24.38
CA LYS A 278 -2.89 -16.98 -25.37
C LYS A 278 -3.35 -18.35 -24.86
N SER A 279 -3.03 -18.69 -23.61
CA SER A 279 -3.48 -19.94 -22.97
C SER A 279 -5.00 -20.04 -22.99
N ARG A 280 -5.70 -18.97 -22.60
CA ARG A 280 -7.15 -18.96 -22.54
C ARG A 280 -7.82 -19.08 -23.91
N ILE A 281 -7.38 -18.32 -24.91
CA ILE A 281 -8.01 -18.38 -26.24
C ILE A 281 -7.67 -19.69 -26.99
N GLY A 282 -6.59 -20.38 -26.61
CA GLY A 282 -6.24 -21.68 -27.14
C GLY A 282 -7.10 -22.83 -26.61
N ARG A 283 -7.80 -22.65 -25.47
CA ARG A 283 -8.70 -23.66 -24.91
C ARG A 283 -9.97 -23.78 -25.77
N THR A 284 -10.12 -24.90 -26.48
CA THR A 284 -11.30 -25.23 -27.30
C THR A 284 -12.00 -26.51 -26.82
N GLY A 285 -13.25 -26.73 -27.24
CA GLY A 285 -13.97 -27.99 -27.01
C GLY A 285 -14.16 -28.34 -25.52
N ALA A 286 -13.90 -29.61 -25.16
CA ALA A 286 -14.07 -30.13 -23.80
C ALA A 286 -13.19 -29.40 -22.77
N ALA A 287 -11.99 -28.94 -23.16
CA ALA A 287 -11.07 -28.20 -22.29
C ALA A 287 -11.57 -26.79 -21.91
N SER A 288 -12.47 -26.20 -22.72
CA SER A 288 -13.16 -24.94 -22.37
C SER A 288 -14.32 -25.17 -21.39
N LYS A 289 -14.96 -26.34 -21.46
CA LYS A 289 -16.12 -26.72 -20.63
C LYS A 289 -15.71 -27.27 -19.26
N ASN A 290 -14.51 -27.86 -19.15
CA ASN A 290 -14.04 -28.45 -17.91
C ASN A 290 -13.36 -27.40 -17.01
N LYS A 291 -14.16 -26.73 -16.18
CA LYS A 291 -13.67 -25.71 -15.22
C LYS A 291 -12.68 -26.28 -14.18
N ALA A 292 -12.71 -27.59 -13.95
CA ALA A 292 -11.83 -28.30 -13.02
C ALA A 292 -10.37 -28.51 -13.52
N SER A 293 -10.06 -28.13 -14.77
CA SER A 293 -8.71 -28.27 -15.35
C SER A 293 -8.09 -26.90 -15.70
N ASN A 294 -8.33 -25.88 -14.87
CA ASN A 294 -7.68 -24.60 -15.10
C ASN A 294 -6.15 -24.76 -14.86
N PRO A 295 -5.28 -24.42 -15.83
CA PRO A 295 -3.84 -24.63 -15.72
C PRO A 295 -3.19 -23.87 -14.55
N TRP A 296 -3.88 -22.84 -14.04
CA TRP A 296 -3.40 -22.03 -12.93
C TRP A 296 -3.71 -22.62 -11.55
N GLN A 297 -4.64 -23.59 -11.44
CA GLN A 297 -5.11 -24.07 -10.15
C GLN A 297 -3.99 -24.66 -9.28
N GLU A 298 -3.32 -25.70 -9.79
CA GLU A 298 -2.19 -26.32 -9.09
C GLU A 298 -0.98 -25.38 -9.00
N LYS A 299 -0.72 -24.57 -10.04
CA LYS A 299 0.43 -23.64 -10.06
C LYS A 299 0.34 -22.60 -8.94
N LEU A 300 -0.86 -22.13 -8.61
CA LEU A 300 -1.06 -21.01 -7.68
C LEU A 300 -1.30 -21.44 -6.23
N LYS A 301 -1.70 -22.70 -5.99
CA LYS A 301 -2.16 -23.22 -4.68
C LYS A 301 -1.26 -22.83 -3.50
N ASP A 302 0.06 -22.90 -3.70
CA ASP A 302 1.07 -22.62 -2.68
C ASP A 302 1.97 -21.43 -3.06
N ARG A 303 1.54 -20.61 -4.05
CA ARG A 303 2.33 -19.49 -4.57
C ARG A 303 1.58 -18.16 -4.57
N PHE A 304 0.26 -18.18 -4.43
CA PHE A 304 -0.55 -16.98 -4.42
C PHE A 304 -1.51 -17.00 -3.22
N ARG A 305 -1.31 -16.06 -2.31
CA ARG A 305 -2.10 -15.92 -1.07
C ARG A 305 -2.91 -14.62 -1.15
N ILE A 306 -4.23 -14.72 -1.10
CA ILE A 306 -5.16 -13.57 -1.10
C ILE A 306 -5.58 -13.29 0.33
N TYR A 307 -5.22 -12.13 0.89
CA TYR A 307 -5.61 -11.75 2.25
C TYR A 307 -6.91 -11.00 2.22
N PHE A 308 -7.94 -11.59 2.82
CA PHE A 308 -9.26 -11.00 3.02
C PHE A 308 -9.81 -11.49 4.38
N PRO A 309 -10.51 -10.65 5.18
CA PRO A 309 -10.91 -11.06 6.52
C PRO A 309 -12.14 -11.99 6.51
N THR A 310 -12.15 -12.92 7.46
CA THR A 310 -13.34 -13.73 7.79
C THR A 310 -14.42 -12.89 8.47
N GLU A 311 -15.66 -13.40 8.47
CA GLU A 311 -16.77 -12.86 9.28
C GLU A 311 -16.38 -12.78 10.78
N GLU A 312 -15.68 -13.80 11.28
CA GLU A 312 -15.20 -13.87 12.66
C GLU A 312 -14.16 -12.78 12.97
N THR A 313 -13.18 -12.58 12.08
CA THR A 313 -12.18 -11.51 12.21
C THR A 313 -12.83 -10.14 12.25
N VAL A 314 -13.82 -9.88 11.40
CA VAL A 314 -14.58 -8.63 11.44
C VAL A 314 -15.41 -8.52 12.72
N GLY A 315 -16.13 -9.57 13.11
CA GLY A 315 -16.97 -9.58 14.31
C GLY A 315 -16.19 -9.37 15.61
N ARG A 316 -14.94 -9.84 15.68
CA ARG A 316 -14.04 -9.65 16.82
C ARG A 316 -13.20 -8.38 16.77
N SER A 317 -13.23 -7.64 15.66
CA SER A 317 -12.52 -6.38 15.54
C SER A 317 -13.08 -5.34 16.52
N ARG A 318 -12.27 -4.35 16.88
CA ARG A 318 -12.65 -3.28 17.83
C ARG A 318 -13.89 -2.51 17.39
N GLY A 319 -14.08 -2.32 16.09
CA GLY A 319 -15.25 -1.66 15.52
C GLY A 319 -16.40 -2.61 15.16
N GLY A 320 -16.18 -3.93 15.27
CA GLY A 320 -17.12 -4.97 14.86
C GLY A 320 -17.57 -4.84 13.41
N ARG A 321 -18.74 -5.40 13.12
CA ARG A 321 -19.39 -5.37 11.80
C ARG A 321 -19.58 -3.96 11.23
N ASN A 322 -19.84 -2.97 12.08
CA ASN A 322 -20.11 -1.59 11.67
C ASN A 322 -18.87 -0.86 11.12
N ALA A 323 -17.66 -1.37 11.38
CA ALA A 323 -16.42 -0.80 10.87
C ALA A 323 -15.94 -1.41 9.54
N ALA A 324 -16.66 -2.40 8.99
CA ALA A 324 -16.27 -3.12 7.78
C ALA A 324 -17.02 -2.67 6.51
N GLY A 325 -17.62 -1.47 6.52
CA GLY A 325 -18.37 -0.92 5.38
C GLY A 325 -17.52 -0.65 4.13
N THR A 326 -16.19 -0.64 4.25
CA THR A 326 -15.25 -0.52 3.12
C THR A 326 -14.61 -1.85 2.72
N ILE A 327 -15.03 -2.96 3.35
CA ILE A 327 -14.53 -4.30 3.09
C ILE A 327 -15.63 -5.10 2.36
N CYS A 328 -15.37 -5.48 1.11
CA CYS A 328 -16.44 -5.90 0.21
C CYS A 328 -16.14 -7.13 -0.65
N VAL A 329 -16.92 -8.18 -0.44
CA VAL A 329 -17.11 -9.29 -1.39
C VAL A 329 -18.59 -9.66 -1.44
N GLN A 330 -19.10 -9.98 -2.63
CA GLN A 330 -20.49 -10.40 -2.79
C GLN A 330 -20.63 -11.92 -2.57
N PRO A 331 -21.64 -12.39 -1.81
CA PRO A 331 -21.88 -13.82 -1.60
C PRO A 331 -21.98 -14.62 -2.91
N LYS A 332 -22.63 -14.04 -3.94
CA LYS A 332 -22.80 -14.68 -5.24
C LYS A 332 -21.47 -14.93 -5.97
N TRP A 333 -20.45 -14.11 -5.72
CA TRP A 333 -19.13 -14.28 -6.31
C TRP A 333 -18.34 -15.33 -5.54
N TRP A 334 -18.29 -15.19 -4.21
CA TRP A 334 -17.59 -16.14 -3.33
C TRP A 334 -18.08 -17.57 -3.53
N ARG A 335 -19.41 -17.75 -3.58
CA ARG A 335 -20.05 -19.07 -3.73
C ARG A 335 -20.06 -19.58 -5.17
N SER A 336 -19.44 -18.87 -6.12
CA SER A 336 -19.31 -19.35 -7.49
C SER A 336 -18.35 -20.56 -7.54
N PRO A 337 -18.66 -21.63 -8.29
CA PRO A 337 -17.78 -22.79 -8.42
C PRO A 337 -16.40 -22.50 -9.02
N THR A 338 -16.20 -21.32 -9.62
CA THR A 338 -14.92 -20.89 -10.20
C THR A 338 -14.13 -19.96 -9.31
N PHE A 339 -14.68 -19.56 -8.16
CA PHE A 339 -14.00 -18.65 -7.26
C PHE A 339 -12.87 -19.41 -6.54
N PRO A 340 -11.62 -18.91 -6.55
CA PRO A 340 -10.48 -19.63 -6.01
C PRO A 340 -10.37 -19.46 -4.49
N THR A 341 -11.37 -19.97 -3.75
CA THR A 341 -11.46 -19.85 -2.28
C THR A 341 -10.23 -20.45 -1.57
N GLU A 342 -9.60 -21.47 -2.15
CA GLU A 342 -8.41 -22.14 -1.63
C GLU A 342 -7.15 -21.27 -1.60
N LEU A 343 -7.14 -20.16 -2.37
CA LEU A 343 -6.07 -19.16 -2.36
C LEU A 343 -6.24 -18.11 -1.25
N VAL A 344 -7.42 -18.04 -0.65
CA VAL A 344 -7.76 -16.99 0.32
C VAL A 344 -7.24 -17.36 1.72
N ARG A 345 -6.76 -16.34 2.44
CA ARG A 345 -6.21 -16.40 3.79
C ARG A 345 -6.87 -15.34 4.65
N ASP A 346 -7.16 -15.68 5.91
CA ASP A 346 -7.80 -14.75 6.84
C ASP A 346 -6.86 -13.56 7.10
N CYS A 347 -7.34 -12.36 6.81
CA CYS A 347 -6.57 -11.13 6.97
C CYS A 347 -6.66 -10.62 8.41
N VAL A 348 -5.72 -11.07 9.24
CA VAL A 348 -5.61 -10.63 10.63
C VAL A 348 -4.47 -9.62 10.77
N ASN A 349 -4.80 -8.46 11.32
CA ASN A 349 -3.84 -7.38 11.56
C ASN A 349 -2.81 -7.74 12.64
N THR A 350 -1.60 -7.21 12.53
CA THR A 350 -0.54 -7.26 13.57
C THR A 350 -0.89 -6.40 14.80
N ARG A 351 -1.73 -5.38 14.62
CA ARG A 351 -2.39 -4.60 15.67
C ARG A 351 -3.70 -5.27 16.02
N ASP A 352 -3.74 -5.86 17.21
CA ASP A 352 -4.87 -6.69 17.64
C ASP A 352 -6.21 -5.94 17.54
N GLY A 353 -7.20 -6.58 16.92
CA GLY A 353 -8.55 -6.03 16.72
C GLY A 353 -8.70 -4.94 15.66
N LEU A 354 -7.64 -4.54 14.95
CA LEU A 354 -7.70 -3.49 13.92
C LEU A 354 -8.04 -4.07 12.54
N LEU A 355 -8.93 -3.44 11.77
CA LEU A 355 -9.20 -3.81 10.37
C LEU A 355 -8.23 -3.10 9.41
N MET A 356 -8.18 -3.56 8.16
CA MET A 356 -7.33 -3.00 7.13
C MET A 356 -8.13 -2.63 5.88
N HIS A 357 -7.86 -1.44 5.33
CA HIS A 357 -8.38 -1.01 4.03
C HIS A 357 -7.25 -0.93 2.96
N SER A 358 -6.16 -1.66 3.20
CA SER A 358 -4.96 -1.68 2.36
C SER A 358 -5.10 -2.50 1.07
N LYS A 359 -4.37 -2.09 0.04
CA LYS A 359 -4.15 -2.87 -1.18
C LYS A 359 -2.66 -2.93 -1.45
N MET A 360 -2.11 -4.14 -1.40
CA MET A 360 -0.69 -4.39 -1.57
C MET A 360 -0.45 -5.69 -2.33
N ILE A 361 0.65 -5.76 -3.06
CA ILE A 361 1.17 -7.01 -3.60
C ILE A 361 2.61 -7.13 -3.12
N MET A 362 2.93 -8.16 -2.36
CA MET A 362 4.31 -8.45 -1.96
C MET A 362 4.78 -9.67 -2.72
N VAL A 363 5.93 -9.55 -3.37
CA VAL A 363 6.50 -10.60 -4.21
C VAL A 363 7.92 -10.92 -3.79
N SER A 364 8.18 -12.20 -3.52
CA SER A 364 9.51 -12.72 -3.21
C SER A 364 9.86 -13.87 -4.15
N GLN A 365 11.09 -13.88 -4.65
CA GLN A 365 11.60 -15.01 -5.43
C GLN A 365 11.90 -16.20 -4.51
N MET A 366 11.50 -17.40 -4.92
CA MET A 366 11.93 -18.62 -4.23
C MET A 366 13.38 -18.92 -4.64
N GLN A 367 14.27 -19.14 -3.67
CA GLN A 367 15.63 -19.60 -3.99
C GLN A 367 15.58 -21.03 -4.54
N ALA A 368 16.18 -21.25 -5.70
CA ALA A 368 16.47 -22.59 -6.22
C ALA A 368 17.59 -23.22 -5.37
N GLY A 369 17.25 -23.82 -4.23
CA GLY A 369 18.26 -24.31 -3.28
C GLY A 369 17.82 -25.31 -2.21
N SER A 370 16.63 -25.89 -2.30
CA SER A 370 16.20 -26.97 -1.39
C SER A 370 15.46 -28.08 -2.15
N GLN A 371 16.07 -28.61 -3.21
CA GLN A 371 15.82 -30.01 -3.52
C GLN A 371 16.63 -30.83 -2.52
N LEU A 372 15.95 -31.61 -1.68
CA LEU A 372 16.57 -32.61 -0.82
C LEU A 372 17.60 -33.40 -1.64
N GLN A 373 18.89 -33.19 -1.35
CA GLN A 373 19.90 -34.18 -1.67
C GLN A 373 19.64 -35.39 -0.79
N THR A 374 18.76 -36.28 -1.22
CA THR A 374 18.78 -37.67 -0.76
C THR A 374 20.04 -38.32 -1.33
N ARG A 375 21.18 -38.07 -0.70
CA ARG A 375 22.40 -38.84 -0.94
C ARG A 375 22.50 -39.90 0.16
N PRO A 376 22.55 -41.20 -0.17
CA PRO A 376 22.71 -42.24 0.84
C PRO A 376 24.06 -42.06 1.54
N GLN A 377 24.03 -42.02 2.88
CA GLN A 377 25.24 -42.11 3.67
C GLN A 377 25.80 -43.54 3.61
N THR A 378 26.94 -43.70 2.94
CA THR A 378 27.86 -44.80 3.22
C THR A 378 29.16 -44.23 3.78
N ARG A 379 29.54 -44.81 4.91
CA ARG A 379 30.63 -44.52 5.85
C ARG A 379 32.02 -44.38 5.19
N PRO A 380 32.98 -43.63 5.78
CA PRO A 380 34.22 -43.23 5.10
C PRO A 380 35.38 -44.21 5.27
N GLU A 381 36.29 -44.23 4.29
CA GLU A 381 37.68 -44.68 4.45
C GLU A 381 38.64 -43.49 4.33
N PRO A 382 39.75 -43.46 5.09
CA PRO A 382 40.71 -42.37 5.04
C PRO A 382 41.76 -42.62 3.96
N ARG A 383 42.01 -41.64 3.10
CA ARG A 383 43.29 -41.52 2.40
C ARG A 383 43.80 -40.09 2.49
N HIS A 384 45.01 -39.99 3.02
CA HIS A 384 45.87 -38.83 2.97
C HIS A 384 46.09 -38.40 1.52
N HIS A 385 46.00 -37.09 1.24
CA HIS A 385 47.00 -36.38 0.47
C HIS A 385 46.86 -34.87 0.68
N ASP A 386 48.02 -34.28 0.95
CA ASP A 386 48.31 -32.89 1.20
C ASP A 386 48.42 -32.12 -0.13
N SER A 387 47.81 -30.93 -0.24
CA SER A 387 48.33 -29.75 -0.98
C SER A 387 47.29 -28.62 -1.23
N GLY A 388 47.57 -27.46 -0.63
CA GLY A 388 47.35 -26.12 -1.23
C GLY A 388 46.04 -25.38 -0.91
N PRO A 389 46.09 -24.16 -0.31
CA PRO A 389 44.90 -23.32 -0.20
C PRO A 389 44.64 -22.63 -1.55
N ALA A 390 43.64 -23.11 -2.28
CA ALA A 390 43.05 -22.35 -3.37
C ALA A 390 42.34 -21.13 -2.78
N ALA A 391 42.72 -19.94 -3.26
CA ALA A 391 42.09 -18.68 -2.87
C ALA A 391 40.58 -18.78 -3.10
N ALA A 392 39.81 -18.64 -2.03
CA ALA A 392 38.36 -18.57 -2.09
C ALA A 392 37.98 -17.33 -2.91
N GLU A 393 37.37 -17.53 -4.07
CA GLU A 393 36.67 -16.47 -4.79
C GLU A 393 35.65 -15.81 -3.85
N PRO A 394 35.48 -14.48 -3.91
CA PRO A 394 34.50 -13.82 -3.06
C PRO A 394 33.11 -14.35 -3.43
N LYS A 395 32.48 -15.09 -2.51
CA LYS A 395 31.07 -15.45 -2.60
C LYS A 395 30.28 -14.18 -2.84
N THR A 396 29.71 -14.05 -4.03
CA THR A 396 28.77 -12.98 -4.35
C THR A 396 27.66 -13.05 -3.30
N GLU A 397 27.51 -11.98 -2.51
CA GLU A 397 26.46 -11.91 -1.48
C GLU A 397 25.10 -12.16 -2.16
N GLU A 398 24.48 -13.30 -1.86
CA GLU A 398 23.16 -13.64 -2.38
C GLU A 398 22.12 -12.69 -1.77
N MET A 399 21.76 -11.64 -2.51
CA MET A 399 20.65 -10.77 -2.16
C MET A 399 19.33 -11.49 -2.40
N SER A 400 18.46 -11.55 -1.39
CA SER A 400 17.06 -11.90 -1.65
C SER A 400 16.39 -10.73 -2.38
N LEU A 401 15.92 -11.00 -3.60
CA LEU A 401 15.19 -10.03 -4.40
C LEU A 401 13.69 -10.15 -4.14
N GLY A 402 13.06 -9.02 -3.86
CA GLY A 402 11.62 -8.89 -3.78
C GLY A 402 11.15 -7.51 -4.19
N TRP A 403 9.85 -7.33 -4.27
CA TRP A 403 9.26 -6.03 -4.52
C TRP A 403 7.86 -5.94 -3.93
N VAL A 404 7.39 -4.72 -3.72
CA VAL A 404 6.06 -4.45 -3.19
C VAL A 404 5.32 -3.43 -4.07
N TYR A 405 4.06 -3.71 -4.38
CA TYR A 405 3.10 -2.73 -4.88
C TYR A 405 2.29 -2.16 -3.72
N ILE A 406 2.08 -0.84 -3.72
CA ILE A 406 1.14 -0.15 -2.83
C ILE A 406 0.28 0.79 -3.67
N GLY A 407 -1.04 0.74 -3.50
CA GLY A 407 -1.93 1.62 -4.25
C GLY A 407 -3.40 1.38 -3.97
N SER A 408 -4.24 1.72 -4.95
CA SER A 408 -5.68 1.65 -4.79
C SER A 408 -6.31 0.34 -5.29
N ALA A 409 -5.64 -0.42 -6.16
CA ALA A 409 -6.26 -1.51 -6.90
C ALA A 409 -6.58 -2.73 -6.03
N ASN A 410 -7.88 -2.98 -5.84
CA ASN A 410 -8.39 -4.23 -5.27
C ASN A 410 -8.18 -5.41 -6.24
N LEU A 411 -8.35 -6.65 -5.77
CA LEU A 411 -8.27 -7.82 -6.64
C LEU A 411 -9.60 -7.96 -7.39
N SER A 412 -9.69 -7.36 -8.58
CA SER A 412 -10.84 -7.44 -9.47
C SER A 412 -10.47 -7.14 -10.93
N GLU A 413 -11.30 -7.63 -11.87
CA GLU A 413 -11.16 -7.25 -13.29
C GLU A 413 -11.42 -5.76 -13.53
N SER A 414 -12.24 -5.10 -12.69
CA SER A 414 -12.52 -3.66 -12.85
C SER A 414 -11.28 -2.81 -12.59
N ALA A 415 -10.46 -3.22 -11.61
CA ALA A 415 -9.25 -2.52 -11.18
C ALA A 415 -8.03 -2.87 -12.04
N TRP A 416 -7.82 -4.14 -12.35
CA TRP A 416 -6.63 -4.59 -13.10
C TRP A 416 -6.87 -4.82 -14.60
N GLY A 417 -8.12 -4.85 -15.03
CA GLY A 417 -8.52 -5.10 -16.40
C GLY A 417 -8.58 -6.58 -16.78
N ARG A 418 -8.99 -6.83 -18.03
CA ARG A 418 -8.95 -8.14 -18.70
C ARG A 418 -8.60 -7.95 -20.18
N ILE A 419 -7.65 -8.72 -20.68
CA ILE A 419 -7.35 -8.76 -22.12
C ILE A 419 -8.38 -9.65 -22.82
N VAL A 420 -9.10 -9.07 -23.77
CA VAL A 420 -10.11 -9.72 -24.59
C VAL A 420 -9.76 -9.59 -26.07
N LYS A 421 -10.32 -10.46 -26.91
CA LYS A 421 -10.25 -10.29 -28.36
C LYS A 421 -11.24 -9.21 -28.77
N ASP A 422 -10.76 -8.12 -29.36
CA ASP A 422 -11.63 -7.10 -29.92
C ASP A 422 -12.42 -7.67 -31.11
N ARG A 423 -13.73 -7.40 -31.15
CA ARG A 423 -14.61 -7.97 -32.18
C ARG A 423 -14.44 -7.30 -33.54
N ALA A 424 -14.07 -6.01 -33.57
CA ALA A 424 -13.94 -5.26 -34.80
C ALA A 424 -12.57 -5.50 -35.46
N THR A 425 -11.50 -5.49 -34.67
CA THR A 425 -10.12 -5.62 -35.19
C THR A 425 -9.59 -7.04 -35.12
N GLY A 426 -10.20 -7.92 -34.30
CA GLY A 426 -9.67 -9.24 -33.98
C GLY A 426 -8.41 -9.22 -33.10
N GLN A 427 -7.92 -8.03 -32.72
CA GLN A 427 -6.68 -7.84 -31.98
C GLN A 427 -6.92 -7.90 -30.46
N PRO A 428 -5.88 -8.20 -29.65
CA PRO A 428 -5.98 -8.10 -28.20
C PRO A 428 -6.28 -6.68 -27.73
N LYS A 429 -7.22 -6.55 -26.80
CA LYS A 429 -7.63 -5.29 -26.17
C LYS A 429 -7.74 -5.47 -24.66
N MET A 430 -7.05 -4.65 -23.88
CA MET A 430 -7.25 -4.54 -22.44
C MET A 430 -8.52 -3.74 -22.18
N SER A 431 -9.43 -4.30 -21.38
CA SER A 431 -10.67 -3.64 -20.96
C SER A 431 -10.61 -3.35 -19.47
N CYS A 432 -10.73 -2.08 -19.10
CA CYS A 432 -10.65 -1.60 -17.71
C CYS A 432 -11.87 -0.75 -17.37
N ARG A 433 -12.23 -0.68 -16.08
CA ARG A 433 -13.41 0.09 -15.60
C ARG A 433 -13.09 1.14 -14.56
N ASN A 434 -11.99 0.99 -13.82
CA ASN A 434 -11.65 1.92 -12.76
C ASN A 434 -10.47 2.81 -13.14
N TRP A 435 -10.41 3.99 -12.53
CA TRP A 435 -9.15 4.68 -12.32
C TRP A 435 -8.47 4.10 -11.09
N GLU A 436 -7.24 3.63 -11.25
CA GLU A 436 -6.41 3.11 -10.15
C GLU A 436 -5.00 3.68 -10.28
N SER A 437 -4.28 3.81 -9.16
CA SER A 437 -2.88 4.25 -9.14
C SER A 437 -2.12 3.53 -8.03
N GLY A 438 -0.84 3.27 -8.25
CA GLY A 438 0.05 2.65 -7.27
C GLY A 438 1.52 2.77 -7.62
N VAL A 439 2.37 2.35 -6.69
CA VAL A 439 3.82 2.34 -6.85
C VAL A 439 4.36 0.95 -6.60
N VAL A 440 5.21 0.46 -7.51
CA VAL A 440 6.07 -0.70 -7.31
C VAL A 440 7.40 -0.22 -6.76
N VAL A 441 7.81 -0.78 -5.63
CA VAL A 441 9.07 -0.48 -4.94
C VAL A 441 9.94 -1.73 -4.97
N ARG A 442 11.11 -1.64 -5.60
CA ARG A 442 12.12 -2.70 -5.52
C ARG A 442 12.70 -2.79 -4.11
N ILE A 443 12.75 -4.00 -3.56
CA ILE A 443 13.34 -4.30 -2.25
C ILE A 443 14.59 -5.17 -2.47
N SER A 444 15.72 -4.70 -1.97
CA SER A 444 16.98 -5.45 -1.96
C SER A 444 17.46 -5.53 -0.52
N ASN A 445 17.49 -6.72 0.06
CA ASN A 445 18.07 -6.93 1.38
C ASN A 445 19.35 -7.77 1.25
N PRO A 446 20.53 -7.27 1.64
CA PRO A 446 21.72 -8.11 1.73
C PRO A 446 21.53 -9.10 2.89
N LYS A 447 21.56 -10.40 2.58
CA LYS A 447 21.58 -11.44 3.61
C LYS A 447 22.90 -11.35 4.38
N ASN A 448 22.81 -11.20 5.70
CA ASN A 448 23.89 -11.02 6.69
C ASN A 448 24.41 -9.59 6.90
N SER A 449 23.64 -8.76 7.61
CA SER A 449 24.20 -7.73 8.48
C SER A 449 23.75 -7.98 9.91
N SER A 450 24.47 -8.83 10.61
CA SER A 450 24.56 -8.76 12.07
C SER A 450 25.34 -7.49 12.44
N THR A 451 24.70 -6.32 12.33
CA THR A 451 25.32 -5.07 12.79
C THR A 451 24.29 -4.15 13.43
N VAL A 452 24.29 -4.20 14.76
CA VAL A 452 23.93 -3.19 15.76
C VAL A 452 23.20 -1.96 15.21
N SER A 453 21.92 -1.83 15.57
CA SER A 453 21.13 -0.62 15.46
C SER A 453 21.86 0.57 16.11
N ALA A 454 22.37 1.49 15.31
CA ALA A 454 22.80 2.80 15.79
C ALA A 454 21.56 3.70 15.94
N SER A 455 20.84 3.54 17.06
CA SER A 455 19.83 4.49 17.49
C SER A 455 20.52 5.80 17.91
N PHE A 456 20.39 6.86 17.11
CA PHE A 456 20.68 8.22 17.56
C PHE A 456 19.60 8.68 18.56
N SER A 457 19.87 8.48 19.85
CA SER A 457 19.07 9.02 20.95
C SER A 457 19.60 10.40 21.34
N THR A 458 18.92 11.47 20.91
CA THR A 458 19.07 12.80 21.51
C THR A 458 18.39 12.80 22.89
N LYS A 459 19.20 12.65 23.95
CA LYS A 459 18.74 12.85 25.33
C LYS A 459 18.44 14.33 25.56
N VAL A 460 17.16 14.69 25.60
CA VAL A 460 16.71 15.93 26.25
C VAL A 460 16.45 15.60 27.72
N LYS A 461 17.26 16.15 28.62
CA LYS A 461 17.03 16.11 30.07
C LYS A 461 15.81 16.98 30.39
N ALA A 462 14.71 16.37 30.81
CA ALA A 462 13.65 17.08 31.53
C ALA A 462 14.03 17.14 33.01
N ALA A 463 14.16 18.34 33.54
CA ALA A 463 14.30 18.59 34.97
C ALA A 463 12.90 18.58 35.61
N GLU A 464 12.70 17.71 36.59
CA GLU A 464 11.51 17.68 37.43
C GLU A 464 11.55 18.86 38.41
N GLY A 465 10.59 19.78 38.28
CA GLY A 465 10.26 20.79 39.28
C GLY A 465 8.95 20.40 39.96
N GLN A 466 9.04 19.89 41.19
CA GLN A 466 7.90 19.70 42.08
C GLN A 466 7.32 21.06 42.48
N ALA A 467 6.02 21.27 42.24
CA ALA A 467 5.25 22.28 42.95
C ALA A 467 3.89 21.69 43.36
N ARG A 468 3.77 21.38 44.66
CA ARG A 468 2.50 21.17 45.34
C ARG A 468 1.73 22.49 45.36
N SER A 469 0.45 22.49 45.03
CA SER A 469 -0.48 23.47 45.60
C SER A 469 -1.79 22.79 46.01
N SER A 470 -2.08 22.97 47.28
CA SER A 470 -3.30 22.65 48.00
C SER A 470 -4.35 23.71 47.74
N VAL A 471 -5.60 23.35 47.41
CA VAL A 471 -6.74 24.21 47.74
C VAL A 471 -7.93 23.36 48.20
N ARG A 472 -8.45 23.80 49.35
CA ARG A 472 -9.55 23.31 50.17
C ARG A 472 -10.91 23.46 49.48
N ALA A 473 -11.79 22.53 49.80
CA ALA A 473 -13.23 22.59 49.59
C ALA A 473 -13.89 23.74 50.37
N GLY A 474 -14.81 24.44 49.70
CA GLY A 474 -15.79 25.32 50.31
C GLY A 474 -17.20 24.82 49.98
N LYS A 475 -17.93 24.39 51.01
CA LYS A 475 -19.37 24.08 51.00
C LYS A 475 -20.17 25.37 50.88
N ILE A 476 -21.19 25.41 50.03
CA ILE A 476 -22.44 26.14 50.29
C ILE A 476 -23.62 25.27 49.86
N SER A 477 -24.58 25.16 50.77
CA SER A 477 -25.84 24.42 50.77
C SER A 477 -26.97 25.13 50.02
N GLY A 478 -27.84 24.35 49.37
CA GLY A 478 -29.15 24.81 48.89
C GLY A 478 -29.88 23.70 48.12
N GLU A 479 -30.75 22.97 48.82
CA GLU A 479 -31.76 22.03 48.30
C GLU A 479 -33.15 22.54 48.77
N PRO A 480 -34.31 22.01 48.34
CA PRO A 480 -34.57 20.98 47.31
C PRO A 480 -35.78 21.29 46.38
N ASP A 481 -35.98 20.52 45.29
CA ASP A 481 -37.22 19.74 45.11
C ASP A 481 -37.16 18.70 43.95
N LYS A 482 -37.44 17.44 44.33
CA LYS A 482 -38.18 16.33 43.67
C LYS A 482 -37.82 15.80 42.27
N GLY A 483 -37.41 14.52 42.23
CA GLY A 483 -38.23 13.49 41.55
C GLY A 483 -37.52 12.35 40.79
N CYS A 484 -37.49 11.17 41.44
CA CYS A 484 -37.63 9.80 40.89
C CYS A 484 -36.43 9.01 40.29
N ASP A 485 -35.82 8.22 41.19
CA ASP A 485 -35.40 6.80 41.16
C ASP A 485 -35.46 5.94 39.87
N THR A 486 -34.36 5.25 39.55
CA THR A 486 -34.21 3.80 39.83
C THR A 486 -32.84 3.25 39.41
N SER A 487 -32.13 2.70 40.40
CA SER A 487 -30.89 1.93 40.28
C SER A 487 -31.18 0.43 40.22
N GLN A 488 -30.58 -0.30 39.26
CA GLN A 488 -30.24 -1.74 39.35
C GLN A 488 -29.59 -2.17 38.03
N HIS A 489 -28.25 -2.20 37.91
CA HIS A 489 -27.53 -2.94 36.84
C HIS A 489 -26.00 -3.08 37.03
N ASN A 490 -25.49 -3.11 38.27
CA ASN A 490 -24.02 -3.09 38.50
C ASN A 490 -23.46 -4.28 39.32
N HIS A 491 -24.08 -5.47 39.24
CA HIS A 491 -23.55 -6.66 39.93
C HIS A 491 -23.33 -7.90 39.06
N HIS A 492 -23.62 -7.86 37.76
CA HIS A 492 -23.38 -8.99 36.84
C HIS A 492 -22.08 -8.90 36.04
N HIS A 493 -21.43 -7.72 35.98
CA HIS A 493 -20.25 -7.52 35.14
C HIS A 493 -18.93 -8.02 35.76
N TYR A 494 -18.90 -8.26 37.08
CA TYR A 494 -17.67 -8.59 37.81
C TYR A 494 -17.41 -10.11 37.95
N GLN A 495 -18.40 -10.96 37.69
CA GLN A 495 -18.24 -12.43 37.80
C GLN A 495 -17.86 -13.11 36.47
N MET A 496 -18.18 -12.53 35.31
CA MET A 496 -17.76 -13.06 34.00
C MET A 496 -16.24 -12.93 33.72
N GLN A 497 -15.56 -11.98 34.37
CA GLN A 497 -14.12 -11.75 34.12
C GLN A 497 -13.20 -12.78 34.79
N LYS A 498 -13.68 -13.57 35.77
CA LYS A 498 -12.88 -14.62 36.42
C LYS A 498 -12.97 -15.99 35.74
N GLN A 499 -14.01 -16.27 34.95
CA GLN A 499 -14.12 -17.54 34.21
C GLN A 499 -13.28 -17.56 32.92
N ASN A 500 -13.07 -16.41 32.27
CA ASN A 500 -12.24 -16.30 31.06
C ASN A 500 -10.72 -16.44 31.29
N GLN A 501 -10.24 -16.46 32.54
CA GLN A 501 -8.82 -16.70 32.86
C GLN A 501 -8.50 -18.18 33.11
N LYS A 502 -9.49 -19.05 33.32
CA LYS A 502 -9.27 -20.48 33.57
C LYS A 502 -9.31 -21.35 32.30
N GLN A 503 -9.92 -20.89 31.21
CA GLN A 503 -9.92 -21.60 29.92
C GLN A 503 -8.67 -21.33 29.05
N LYS A 504 -7.80 -20.39 29.43
CA LYS A 504 -6.56 -20.06 28.69
C LYS A 504 -5.36 -20.98 28.97
N GLN A 505 -5.51 -22.02 29.80
CA GLN A 505 -4.42 -22.93 30.17
C GLN A 505 -4.53 -24.37 29.64
N GLU A 506 -5.63 -24.75 28.98
CA GLU A 506 -5.83 -26.15 28.53
C GLU A 506 -5.81 -26.37 27.00
N GLU A 507 -5.81 -25.34 26.16
CA GLU A 507 -5.76 -25.51 24.68
C GLU A 507 -4.34 -25.40 24.07
N GLY A 508 -3.30 -25.51 24.90
CA GLY A 508 -1.91 -25.28 24.51
C GLY A 508 -1.13 -26.50 24.02
N LEU A 509 -1.76 -27.61 23.65
CA LEU A 509 -1.08 -28.84 23.21
C LEU A 509 -1.86 -29.51 22.07
N THR A 510 -1.11 -29.87 21.01
CA THR A 510 -1.44 -30.64 19.79
C THR A 510 -1.96 -29.87 18.57
N ASP A 511 -1.04 -29.44 17.70
CA ASP A 511 -0.87 -30.03 16.34
C ASP A 511 0.37 -29.42 15.67
N THR A 512 1.41 -30.24 15.47
CA THR A 512 2.61 -29.87 14.70
C THR A 512 2.57 -30.56 13.35
N ASP A 513 2.08 -29.85 12.33
CA ASP A 513 2.21 -30.25 10.94
C ASP A 513 3.50 -29.71 10.32
N ALA A 514 4.26 -30.63 9.72
CA ALA A 514 5.57 -30.42 9.12
C ALA A 514 5.48 -29.67 7.78
N HIS A 515 5.34 -28.34 7.81
CA HIS A 515 5.48 -27.48 6.63
C HIS A 515 6.21 -26.14 6.89
N THR A 516 6.86 -26.00 8.04
CA THR A 516 7.36 -24.71 8.57
C THR A 516 8.57 -24.10 7.88
N ASP A 517 9.39 -24.86 7.14
CA ASP A 517 10.70 -24.34 6.72
C ASP A 517 10.68 -23.44 5.47
N SER A 518 9.70 -23.60 4.57
CA SER A 518 9.56 -22.73 3.39
C SER A 518 8.97 -21.36 3.74
N ASP A 519 7.99 -21.32 4.64
CA ASP A 519 7.28 -20.08 5.01
C ASP A 519 8.16 -19.13 5.83
N MET A 520 9.12 -19.66 6.60
CA MET A 520 10.01 -18.85 7.44
C MET A 520 10.98 -17.98 6.62
N MET A 521 11.34 -18.41 5.41
CA MET A 521 12.33 -17.72 4.56
C MET A 521 11.73 -16.54 3.79
N SER A 522 10.43 -16.58 3.46
CA SER A 522 9.74 -15.48 2.77
C SER A 522 9.64 -14.20 3.62
N GLY A 523 9.62 -14.34 4.96
CA GLY A 523 9.48 -13.25 5.92
C GLY A 523 10.66 -12.26 5.91
N THR A 524 11.85 -12.73 5.56
CA THR A 524 13.11 -11.98 5.68
C THR A 524 13.31 -10.90 4.61
N VAL A 525 12.67 -11.03 3.45
CA VAL A 525 12.90 -10.14 2.29
C VAL A 525 12.41 -8.72 2.55
N PHE A 526 11.29 -8.58 3.26
CA PHE A 526 10.61 -7.30 3.48
C PHE A 526 10.94 -6.66 4.84
N GLU A 527 11.61 -7.41 5.71
CA GLU A 527 11.92 -6.99 7.07
C GLU A 527 12.75 -5.70 7.08
N GLY A 528 12.43 -4.79 8.01
CA GLY A 528 13.08 -3.49 8.13
C GLY A 528 12.78 -2.48 7.01
N THR A 529 12.11 -2.88 5.93
CA THR A 529 11.80 -1.98 4.80
C THR A 529 10.29 -1.76 4.62
N VAL A 530 9.49 -2.82 4.74
CA VAL A 530 8.02 -2.74 4.61
C VAL A 530 7.40 -3.08 5.96
N PRO A 531 6.65 -2.16 6.60
CA PRO A 531 5.93 -2.47 7.83
C PRO A 531 4.69 -3.31 7.52
N ILE A 532 4.87 -4.63 7.44
CA ILE A 532 3.82 -5.59 7.07
C ILE A 532 2.64 -5.48 8.07
N PRO A 533 1.43 -5.08 7.62
CA PRO A 533 0.33 -4.76 8.53
C PRO A 533 -0.42 -6.01 9.04
N MET A 534 -0.29 -7.16 8.38
CA MET A 534 -1.02 -8.40 8.68
C MET A 534 -0.11 -9.56 9.10
N ARG A 535 -0.69 -10.57 9.76
CA ARG A 535 0.01 -11.83 10.03
C ARG A 535 0.37 -12.52 8.71
N ARG A 536 1.62 -12.96 8.59
CA ARG A 536 2.17 -13.58 7.38
C ARG A 536 3.00 -14.83 7.76
N PRO A 537 2.74 -16.01 7.16
CA PRO A 537 1.59 -16.30 6.31
C PRO A 537 0.27 -16.20 7.08
N GLY A 538 -0.80 -15.74 6.42
CA GLY A 538 -2.15 -15.79 7.00
C GLY A 538 -2.67 -17.23 7.06
N ARG A 539 -3.53 -17.54 8.03
CA ARG A 539 -4.15 -18.88 8.11
C ARG A 539 -5.07 -19.14 6.93
N ARG A 540 -5.21 -20.38 6.51
CA ARG A 540 -6.26 -20.80 5.57
C ARG A 540 -7.65 -20.66 6.24
N TYR A 541 -8.66 -20.40 5.42
CA TYR A 541 -10.05 -20.53 5.84
C TYR A 541 -10.33 -21.99 6.19
N ARG A 542 -11.05 -22.23 7.29
CA ARG A 542 -11.51 -23.56 7.69
C ARG A 542 -12.75 -23.95 6.88
N GLU A 543 -13.06 -25.24 6.85
CA GLU A 543 -14.30 -25.71 6.24
C GLU A 543 -15.50 -25.03 6.89
N GLY A 544 -16.40 -24.49 6.07
CA GLY A 544 -17.59 -23.75 6.52
C GLY A 544 -17.36 -22.29 6.93
N GLU A 545 -16.12 -21.81 7.02
CA GLU A 545 -15.87 -20.37 7.25
C GLU A 545 -16.24 -19.53 6.03
N GLU A 546 -16.90 -18.41 6.27
CA GLU A 546 -17.24 -17.43 5.26
C GLU A 546 -16.43 -16.14 5.46
N PRO A 547 -16.11 -15.42 4.37
CA PRO A 547 -15.54 -14.09 4.47
C PRO A 547 -16.58 -13.13 5.04
N TRP A 548 -16.12 -11.96 5.49
CA TRP A 548 -17.04 -10.85 5.71
C TRP A 548 -17.76 -10.52 4.39
N PHE A 549 -19.08 -10.71 4.34
CA PHE A 549 -19.87 -10.26 3.22
C PHE A 549 -20.33 -8.84 3.44
N TYR A 550 -20.15 -8.00 2.43
CA TYR A 550 -20.71 -6.67 2.46
C TYR A 550 -22.24 -6.78 2.45
N SER A 551 -22.85 -6.56 3.61
CA SER A 551 -24.28 -6.36 3.70
C SER A 551 -24.55 -4.91 3.31
N VAL A 552 -25.19 -4.71 2.15
CA VAL A 552 -25.98 -3.50 1.94
C VAL A 552 -27.14 -3.62 2.93
N GLN A 553 -26.97 -3.17 4.17
CA GLN A 553 -28.11 -3.01 5.04
C GLN A 553 -28.95 -1.88 4.46
N GLY A 554 -30.10 -2.27 3.90
CA GLY A 554 -31.36 -1.54 3.77
C GLY A 554 -31.28 -0.09 3.31
#